data_AF-A0A392MJQ3-F1
#
_entry.id   AF-A0A392MJQ3-F1
#
_cell.length_a   1.000
_cell.length_b   1.000
_cell.length_c   1.000
_cell.angle_alpha   90.00
_cell.angle_beta   90.00
_cell.angle_gamma   90.00
#
_symmetry.space_group_name_H-M   'P 1'
#
loop_
_entity.id
_entity.type
_entity.pdbx_description
1 polymer ?
#
loop_
_entity_poly.entity_id
_entity_poly.type
_entity_poly.pdbx_seq_one_letter_code
_entity_poly.pdbx_strand_id
1 'polypeptide(L)'
;QIVSFFRQNAHPRVAQRIPAVPENVTDQIRLWESDLNRVETTEAYYYDEFPSRDVFEGACDCAREWNGLLWEDSKKMHLVVKSEVHPYVRDFLRRQK
;
A
#
# COMPACT_ATOMS: atom_id res chain seq x y z
N GLN A 1 20.80 0.61 2.44
CA GLN A 1 21.95 0.73 3.39
C GLN A 1 23.06 -0.31 3.12
N ILE A 2 22.74 -1.58 2.84
CA ILE A 2 23.71 -2.68 2.65
C ILE A 2 24.72 -2.43 1.51
N VAL A 3 24.27 -1.98 0.33
CA VAL A 3 25.18 -1.70 -0.81
C VAL A 3 26.20 -0.60 -0.48
N SER A 4 25.78 0.42 0.27
CA SER A 4 26.68 1.49 0.74
C SER A 4 27.75 0.93 1.70
N PHE A 5 27.33 0.06 2.62
CA PHE A 5 28.24 -0.63 3.54
C PHE A 5 29.31 -1.44 2.79
N PHE A 6 28.93 -2.21 1.77
CA PHE A 6 29.91 -2.96 0.96
C PHE A 6 30.87 -2.05 0.19
N ARG A 7 30.41 -0.90 -0.31
CA ARG A 7 31.30 0.07 -0.99
C ARG A 7 32.32 0.68 -0.03
N GLN A 8 31.90 1.03 1.19
CA GLN A 8 32.76 1.66 2.21
C GLN A 8 33.80 0.69 2.82
N ASN A 9 33.47 -0.60 2.87
CA ASN A 9 34.32 -1.64 3.47
C ASN A 9 34.98 -2.56 2.44
N ALA A 10 34.95 -2.18 1.15
CA ALA A 10 35.59 -2.96 0.11
C ALA A 10 37.11 -3.02 0.34
N HIS A 11 37.69 -4.22 0.22
CA HIS A 11 39.14 -4.37 0.22
C HIS A 11 39.78 -3.42 -0.80
N PRO A 12 40.92 -2.76 -0.52
CA PRO A 12 41.49 -1.71 -1.39
C PRO A 12 41.61 -2.11 -2.87
N ARG A 13 41.96 -3.38 -3.16
CA ARG A 13 42.02 -3.93 -4.53
C ARG A 13 40.67 -3.97 -5.27
N VAL A 14 39.57 -4.09 -4.53
CA VAL A 14 38.20 -4.13 -5.05
C VAL A 14 37.61 -2.73 -5.10
N ALA A 15 37.90 -1.88 -4.11
CA ALA A 15 37.45 -0.48 -4.06
C ALA A 15 37.92 0.35 -5.27
N GLN A 16 39.06 -0.01 -5.87
CA GLN A 16 39.58 0.61 -7.09
C GLN A 16 38.82 0.22 -8.37
N ARG A 17 37.98 -0.82 -8.33
CA ARG A 17 37.15 -1.23 -9.47
C ARG A 17 35.88 -0.39 -9.52
N ILE A 18 35.39 -0.12 -10.73
CA ILE A 18 34.15 0.64 -10.96
C ILE A 18 33.16 -0.27 -11.72
N PRO A 19 32.01 -0.64 -11.13
CA PRO A 19 31.61 -0.40 -9.74
C PRO A 19 32.34 -1.32 -8.74
N ALA A 20 32.61 -0.82 -7.53
CA ALA A 20 33.29 -1.62 -6.49
C ALA A 20 32.43 -2.80 -5.99
N VAL A 21 31.10 -2.65 -6.06
CA VAL A 21 30.13 -3.73 -5.84
C VAL A 21 29.54 -4.09 -7.20
N PRO A 22 29.65 -5.35 -7.65
CA PRO A 22 29.06 -5.80 -8.90
C PRO A 22 27.55 -5.51 -8.99
N GLU A 23 27.07 -5.23 -10.20
CA GLU A 23 25.66 -4.89 -10.43
C GLU A 23 24.72 -6.02 -10.04
N ASN A 24 25.03 -7.26 -10.44
CA ASN A 24 24.22 -8.44 -10.10
C ASN A 24 24.04 -8.63 -8.58
N VAL A 25 25.06 -8.34 -7.77
CA VAL A 25 24.99 -8.39 -6.31
C VAL A 25 24.11 -7.27 -5.78
N THR A 26 24.27 -6.06 -6.32
CA THR A 26 23.44 -4.91 -5.96
C THR A 26 21.97 -5.20 -6.24
N ASP A 27 21.67 -5.79 -7.38
CA ASP A 27 20.30 -6.09 -7.80
C ASP A 27 19.70 -7.23 -6.99
N GLN A 28 20.46 -8.29 -6.68
CA GLN A 28 20.00 -9.36 -5.79
C GLN A 28 19.62 -8.82 -4.40
N ILE A 29 20.42 -7.91 -3.84
CA ILE A 29 20.11 -7.30 -2.53
C ILE A 29 18.81 -6.49 -2.61
N ARG A 30 18.60 -5.73 -3.68
CA ARG A 30 17.36 -4.96 -3.88
C ARG A 30 16.16 -5.87 -4.05
N LEU A 31 16.30 -6.94 -4.83
CA LEU A 31 15.24 -7.93 -5.01
C LEU A 31 14.86 -8.57 -3.68
N TRP A 32 15.84 -8.95 -2.85
CA TRP A 32 15.58 -9.48 -1.51
C TRP A 32 14.93 -8.46 -0.58
N GLU A 33 15.34 -7.19 -0.64
CA GLU A 33 14.69 -6.12 0.13
C GLU A 33 13.22 -5.94 -0.30
N SER A 34 12.93 -5.94 -1.61
CA SER A 34 11.55 -5.92 -2.11
C SER A 34 10.76 -7.17 -1.74
N ASP A 35 11.40 -8.35 -1.76
CA ASP A 35 10.83 -9.65 -1.39
C ASP A 35 10.38 -9.67 0.08
N LEU A 36 11.18 -9.07 0.96
CA LEU A 36 10.88 -8.89 2.38
C LEU A 36 9.78 -7.83 2.61
N ASN A 37 9.76 -6.76 1.81
CA ASN A 37 8.80 -5.67 1.92
C ASN A 37 7.56 -5.84 1.03
N ARG A 38 7.13 -7.08 0.76
CA ARG A 38 5.99 -7.37 -0.14
C ARG A 38 4.63 -7.01 0.43
N VAL A 39 4.50 -6.99 1.75
CA VAL A 39 3.21 -6.84 2.42
C VAL A 39 3.23 -5.53 3.19
N GLU A 40 2.27 -4.68 2.88
CA GLU A 40 1.98 -3.47 3.64
C GLU A 40 0.67 -3.65 4.38
N THR A 41 0.61 -3.15 5.61
CA THR A 41 -0.59 -3.19 6.45
C THR A 41 -1.14 -1.79 6.63
N THR A 42 -2.42 -1.61 6.34
CA THR A 42 -3.13 -0.35 6.53
C THR A 42 -4.33 -0.59 7.43
N GLU A 43 -4.48 0.22 8.48
CA GLU A 43 -5.66 0.15 9.34
C GLU A 43 -6.90 0.60 8.56
N ALA A 44 -7.93 -0.23 8.54
CA ALA A 44 -9.08 -0.04 7.66
C ALA A 44 -10.40 -0.47 8.29
N TYR A 45 -11.50 0.05 7.75
CA TYR A 45 -12.86 -0.36 8.06
C TYR A 45 -13.48 -1.07 6.86
N TYR A 46 -14.16 -2.17 7.14
CA TYR A 46 -14.90 -2.97 6.19
C TYR A 46 -16.39 -2.68 6.30
N TYR A 47 -17.04 -2.51 5.15
CA TYR A 47 -18.48 -2.38 5.01
C TYR A 47 -19.01 -3.44 4.06
N ASP A 48 -20.12 -4.05 4.46
CA ASP A 48 -20.89 -5.04 3.73
C ASP A 48 -22.40 -4.78 3.93
N GLU A 49 -23.22 -5.70 3.42
CA GLU A 49 -24.68 -5.69 3.61
C GLU A 49 -25.37 -4.36 3.24
N PHE A 50 -24.89 -3.70 2.18
CA PHE A 50 -25.51 -2.47 1.69
C PHE A 50 -26.96 -2.70 1.27
N PRO A 51 -27.89 -1.78 1.63
CA PRO A 51 -29.32 -1.96 1.38
C PRO A 51 -29.69 -1.87 -0.10
N SER A 52 -28.87 -1.20 -0.90
CA SER A 52 -29.02 -1.11 -2.35
C SER A 52 -27.69 -0.81 -3.02
N ARG A 53 -27.65 -1.03 -4.34
CA ARG A 53 -26.50 -0.69 -5.17
C ARG A 53 -26.20 0.81 -5.19
N ASP A 54 -27.23 1.66 -5.19
CA ASP A 54 -27.04 3.11 -5.18
C ASP A 54 -26.39 3.60 -3.88
N VAL A 55 -26.75 3.02 -2.72
CA VAL A 55 -26.12 3.37 -1.43
C VAL A 55 -24.67 2.91 -1.39
N PHE A 56 -24.38 1.73 -1.95
CA PHE A 56 -23.01 1.24 -2.10
C PHE A 56 -22.17 2.17 -2.99
N GLU A 57 -22.66 2.53 -4.19
CA GLU A 57 -21.95 3.39 -5.13
C GLU A 57 -21.69 4.78 -4.52
N GLY A 58 -22.69 5.37 -3.84
CA GLY A 58 -22.51 6.63 -3.14
C GLY A 58 -21.51 6.59 -1.97
N ALA A 59 -21.43 5.46 -1.25
CA ALA A 59 -20.42 5.27 -0.21
C ALA A 59 -19.00 5.14 -0.79
N CYS A 60 -18.86 4.48 -1.95
CA CYS A 60 -17.60 4.39 -2.68
C CYS A 60 -17.15 5.77 -3.16
N ASP A 61 -18.07 6.58 -3.72
CA ASP A 61 -17.79 7.94 -4.15
C ASP A 61 -17.36 8.84 -2.98
N CYS A 62 -18.08 8.77 -1.85
CA CYS A 62 -17.68 9.46 -0.63
C CYS A 62 -16.26 9.04 -0.20
N ALA A 63 -15.93 7.74 -0.21
CA ALA A 63 -14.59 7.26 0.13
C ALA A 63 -13.51 7.77 -0.86
N ARG A 64 -13.82 7.88 -2.16
CA ARG A 64 -12.91 8.41 -3.18
C ARG A 64 -12.66 9.92 -3.02
N GLU A 65 -13.70 10.69 -2.67
CA GLU A 65 -13.59 12.14 -2.42
C GLU A 65 -12.58 12.44 -1.30
N TRP A 66 -12.55 11.62 -0.26
CA TRP A 66 -11.60 11.75 0.86
C TRP A 66 -10.28 10.98 0.63
N ASN A 67 -10.02 10.46 -0.58
CA ASN A 67 -8.85 9.65 -0.91
C ASN A 67 -8.62 8.47 0.07
N GLY A 68 -9.73 7.90 0.54
CA GLY A 68 -9.78 6.85 1.56
C GLY A 68 -10.23 5.49 1.07
N LEU A 69 -10.65 5.36 -0.19
CA LEU A 69 -10.98 4.07 -0.79
C LEU A 69 -9.73 3.19 -0.88
N LEU A 70 -9.73 2.04 -0.21
CA LEU A 70 -8.65 1.05 -0.29
C LEU A 70 -8.98 -0.09 -1.25
N TRP A 71 -10.22 -0.57 -1.19
CA TRP A 71 -10.67 -1.68 -2.03
C TRP A 71 -12.19 -1.71 -2.11
N GLU A 72 -12.72 -2.23 -3.21
CA GLU A 72 -14.15 -2.47 -3.40
C GLU A 72 -14.40 -3.73 -4.24
N ASP A 73 -15.54 -4.38 -3.99
CA ASP A 73 -16.09 -5.43 -4.85
C ASP A 73 -17.54 -5.08 -5.19
N SER A 74 -17.76 -4.59 -6.40
CA SER A 74 -19.08 -4.15 -6.86
C SER A 74 -20.09 -5.29 -7.02
N LYS A 75 -19.65 -6.56 -7.12
CA LYS A 75 -20.57 -7.70 -7.23
C LYS A 75 -21.14 -8.09 -5.88
N LYS A 76 -20.30 -8.04 -4.84
CA LYS A 76 -20.69 -8.35 -3.46
C LYS A 76 -21.11 -7.12 -2.66
N MET A 77 -20.95 -5.92 -3.23
CA MET A 77 -21.13 -4.63 -2.54
C MET A 77 -20.28 -4.58 -1.27
N HIS A 78 -18.99 -4.91 -1.40
CA HIS A 78 -18.05 -4.77 -0.29
C HIS A 78 -17.17 -3.55 -0.50
N LEU A 79 -16.90 -2.85 0.59
CA LEU A 79 -16.09 -1.63 0.59
C LEU A 79 -15.09 -1.68 1.76
N VAL A 80 -13.84 -1.35 1.48
CA VAL A 80 -12.80 -1.18 2.49
C VAL A 80 -12.25 0.24 2.37
N VAL A 81 -12.25 0.97 3.48
CA VAL A 81 -11.76 2.36 3.55
C VAL A 81 -10.70 2.52 4.63
N LYS A 82 -9.83 3.51 4.47
CA LYS A 82 -8.87 3.91 5.51
C LYS A 82 -9.59 4.32 6.79
N SER A 83 -8.97 4.03 7.93
CA SER A 83 -9.53 4.39 9.26
C SER A 83 -9.80 5.87 9.44
N GLU A 84 -8.96 6.73 8.86
CA GLU A 84 -9.16 8.19 8.86
C GLU A 84 -10.43 8.64 8.11
N VAL A 85 -10.91 7.84 7.15
CA VAL A 85 -12.07 8.17 6.31
C VAL A 85 -13.37 7.54 6.83
N HIS A 86 -13.28 6.55 7.72
CA HIS A 86 -14.44 5.89 8.34
C HIS A 86 -15.52 6.86 8.88
N PRO A 87 -15.18 7.95 9.61
CA PRO A 87 -16.19 8.88 10.13
C PRO A 87 -17.05 9.51 9.03
N TYR A 88 -16.45 9.90 7.90
CA TYR A 88 -17.16 10.56 6.79
C TYR A 88 -18.11 9.59 6.09
N VAL A 89 -17.64 8.37 5.80
CA VAL A 89 -18.46 7.33 5.15
C VAL A 89 -19.59 6.89 6.07
N ARG A 90 -19.32 6.72 7.37
CA ARG A 90 -20.36 6.41 8.37
C ARG A 90 -21.42 7.52 8.44
N ASP A 91 -21.01 8.78 8.41
CA ASP A 91 -21.95 9.90 8.47
C ASP A 91 -22.75 10.04 7.18
N PHE A 92 -22.17 9.72 6.01
CA PHE A 92 -22.91 9.58 4.75
C PHE A 92 -23.98 8.49 4.86
N LEU A 93 -23.61 7.27 5.29
CA LEU A 93 -24.53 6.14 5.40
C LEU A 93 -25.68 6.40 6.39
N ARG A 94 -25.42 7.15 7.47
CA ARG A 94 -26.47 7.55 8.42
C ARG A 94 -27.53 8.48 7.82
N ARG A 95 -27.19 9.26 6.79
CA ARG A 95 -28.13 10.16 6.09
C ARG A 95 -28.98 9.44 5.04
N GLN A 96 -28.58 8.22 4.67
CA GLN A 96 -29.29 7.37 3.71
C GLN A 96 -30.30 6.42 4.38
N LYS A 97 -30.36 6.40 5.72
CA LYS A 97 -31.44 5.79 6.49
C LYS A 97 -32.64 6.72 6.55
#